data_AF-A0A7K3IY25-F1
#
_entry.id   AF-A0A7K3IY25-F1
#
_cell.length_a   1.000
_cell.length_b   1.000
_cell.length_c   1.000
_cell.angle_alpha   90.00
_cell.angle_beta   90.00
_cell.angle_gamma   90.00
#
_symmetry.space_group_name_H-M   'P 1'
#
loop_
_entity.id
_entity.type
_entity.pdbx_description
1 polymer ?
#
loop_
_entity_poly.entity_id
_entity_poly.type
_entity_poly.pdbx_seq_one_letter_code
_entity_poly.pdbx_strand_id
1 'polypeptide(L)'
;SGLVDIPDENGETRSQGPAAAMGLELLAQGSAEIKRMNFVKSLVRGQMPSKQNEVLLSDEFSRKLGVNPGDRITFISSTMNGSMSITNFVLAGTVSMGHEALDKGTLIADIQDARNALDMEDSAGEILGFLKGGFYIDEVARSEAEKFNSASSVNTDGFTPVMKTLSEQGTMGTYVNMTKLWSFYISLVFIIAMSLVLWNAGLLGGLRRYGEFGIRLAMGEEKGHIYSTLIYESIMIGLAGSLIGTFFGLLFAWLIQKYGIDISGLMRGSSMMLPTVIRARISPVDFYLGFIPGLASTVIGTMLSGIGIYKRQTAKLFKELEA
;
A
#
# COMPACT_ATOMS: atom_id res chain seq x y z
N SER A 1 5.59 2.08 -26.31
CA SER A 1 7.02 1.74 -26.13
C SER A 1 7.73 1.96 -27.45
N GLY A 2 9.04 2.18 -27.44
CA GLY A 2 9.80 2.41 -28.65
C GLY A 2 11.29 2.26 -28.43
N LEU A 3 12.07 2.75 -29.38
CA LEU A 3 13.52 2.80 -29.35
C LEU A 3 13.96 4.26 -29.31
N VAL A 4 14.87 4.60 -28.40
CA VAL A 4 15.58 5.87 -28.43
C VAL A 4 16.92 5.62 -29.11
N ASP A 5 17.16 6.37 -30.17
CA ASP A 5 18.37 6.37 -30.98
C ASP A 5 19.09 7.72 -30.84
N ILE A 6 20.41 7.67 -30.72
CA ILE A 6 21.27 8.85 -30.62
C ILE A 6 22.13 8.91 -31.89
N PRO A 7 21.92 9.91 -32.75
CA PRO A 7 22.71 10.07 -33.96
C PRO A 7 24.13 10.59 -33.64
N ASP A 8 25.09 10.27 -34.50
CA ASP A 8 26.41 10.89 -34.54
C ASP A 8 26.40 12.19 -35.38
N GLU A 9 27.57 12.78 -35.60
CA GLU A 9 27.72 14.01 -36.40
C GLU A 9 27.30 13.84 -37.87
N ASN A 10 27.28 12.61 -38.38
CA ASN A 10 26.89 12.26 -39.74
C ASN A 10 25.42 11.83 -39.84
N GLY A 11 24.71 11.74 -38.72
CA GLY A 11 23.33 11.25 -38.64
C GLY A 11 23.20 9.73 -38.58
N GLU A 12 24.30 8.99 -38.38
CA GLU A 12 24.28 7.54 -38.18
C GLU A 12 24.06 7.18 -36.71
N THR A 13 23.48 6.00 -36.44
CA THR A 13 23.24 5.53 -35.07
C THR A 13 24.57 5.37 -34.30
N ARG A 14 24.78 6.22 -33.29
CA ARG A 14 25.90 6.10 -32.34
C ARG A 14 25.57 5.14 -31.21
N SER A 15 24.35 5.26 -30.67
CA SER A 15 23.87 4.46 -29.55
C SER A 15 22.35 4.38 -29.57
N GLN A 16 21.79 3.25 -29.16
CA GLN A 16 20.35 3.06 -29.12
C GLN A 16 19.94 2.18 -27.93
N GLY A 17 18.71 2.36 -27.45
CA GLY A 17 18.17 1.56 -26.37
C GLY A 17 16.64 1.55 -26.32
N PRO A 18 16.03 0.46 -25.82
CA PRO A 18 14.59 0.40 -25.67
C PRO A 18 14.11 1.42 -24.62
N ALA A 19 13.00 2.08 -24.90
CA ALA A 19 12.40 3.07 -24.01
C ALA A 19 10.90 2.85 -23.83
N ALA A 20 10.45 2.98 -22.58
CA ALA A 20 9.08 3.23 -22.22
C ALA A 20 8.83 4.74 -22.29
N ALA A 21 8.10 5.18 -23.31
CA ALA A 21 7.75 6.58 -23.47
C ALA A 21 6.41 6.90 -22.80
N MET A 22 6.31 8.06 -22.16
CA MET A 22 5.09 8.60 -21.55
C MET A 22 4.83 10.01 -22.09
N GLY A 23 3.64 10.25 -22.61
CA GLY A 23 3.14 11.60 -22.91
C GLY A 23 2.36 12.13 -21.72
N LEU A 24 2.83 13.22 -21.11
CA LEU A 24 2.20 13.84 -19.94
C LEU A 24 1.95 15.31 -20.21
N GLU A 25 0.96 15.90 -19.56
CA GLU A 25 0.71 17.34 -19.69
C GLU A 25 1.77 18.14 -18.92
N LEU A 26 2.85 18.56 -19.60
CA LEU A 26 4.00 19.23 -18.98
C LEU A 26 3.94 20.74 -19.18
N LEU A 27 3.53 21.20 -20.37
CA LEU A 27 3.60 22.61 -20.77
C LEU A 27 2.33 23.41 -20.47
N ALA A 28 1.19 22.74 -20.24
CA ALA A 28 -0.07 23.43 -19.99
C ALA A 28 -0.04 24.21 -18.66
N GLN A 29 -0.50 25.48 -18.71
CA GLN A 29 -0.56 26.32 -17.53
C GLN A 29 -1.53 25.73 -16.49
N GLY A 30 -1.05 25.51 -15.28
CA GLY A 30 -1.86 24.95 -14.18
C GLY A 30 -1.91 23.41 -14.15
N SER A 31 -1.14 22.72 -15.00
CA SER A 31 -1.03 21.26 -14.94
C SER A 31 -0.61 20.77 -13.55
N ALA A 32 -1.38 19.83 -13.02
CA ALA A 32 -1.08 19.16 -11.76
C ALA A 32 -0.07 18.00 -11.94
N GLU A 33 0.23 17.59 -13.17
CA GLU A 33 1.02 16.40 -13.49
C GLU A 33 2.46 16.49 -12.98
N ILE A 34 3.12 17.63 -13.17
CA ILE A 34 4.49 17.87 -12.67
C ILE A 34 4.55 17.69 -11.15
N LYS A 35 3.51 18.15 -10.44
CA LYS A 35 3.40 18.06 -8.99
C LYS A 35 3.05 16.64 -8.54
N ARG A 36 2.13 15.96 -9.25
CA ARG A 36 1.70 14.58 -9.00
C ARG A 36 2.87 13.60 -9.13
N MET A 37 3.68 13.77 -10.18
CA MET A 37 4.84 12.94 -10.46
C MET A 37 6.11 13.41 -9.73
N ASN A 38 6.04 14.56 -9.05
CA ASN A 38 7.15 15.14 -8.29
C ASN A 38 8.43 15.39 -9.12
N PHE A 39 8.28 15.68 -10.42
CA PHE A 39 9.41 15.77 -11.35
C PHE A 39 10.44 16.84 -10.98
N VAL A 40 10.01 17.94 -10.34
CA VAL A 40 10.91 19.01 -9.89
C VAL A 40 11.95 18.50 -8.89
N LYS A 41 11.57 17.60 -7.98
CA LYS A 41 12.51 17.01 -7.01
C LYS A 41 13.33 15.86 -7.60
N SER A 42 12.84 15.26 -8.68
CA SER A 42 13.48 14.15 -9.38
C SER A 42 14.47 14.60 -10.46
N LEU A 43 14.52 15.89 -10.81
CA LEU A 43 15.45 16.42 -11.79
C LEU A 43 16.90 16.28 -11.31
N VAL A 44 17.76 15.72 -12.15
CA VAL A 44 19.19 15.47 -11.86
C VAL A 44 20.09 16.41 -12.67
N ARG A 45 19.84 16.55 -13.98
CA ARG A 45 20.60 17.42 -14.89
C ARG A 45 19.68 18.18 -15.83
N GLY A 46 20.13 19.34 -16.31
CA GLY A 46 19.39 20.16 -17.26
C GLY A 46 18.21 20.88 -16.61
N GLN A 47 17.10 20.98 -17.34
CA GLN A 47 15.91 21.70 -16.94
C GLN A 47 14.63 20.96 -17.34
N MET A 48 13.49 21.38 -16.77
CA MET A 48 12.19 20.90 -17.23
C MET A 48 11.91 21.38 -18.66
N PRO A 49 11.15 20.61 -19.47
CA PRO A 49 10.71 21.05 -20.78
C PRO A 49 9.96 22.38 -20.69
N SER A 50 10.30 23.31 -21.59
CA SER A 50 9.81 24.68 -21.62
C SER A 50 9.13 25.04 -22.94
N LYS A 51 9.41 24.27 -23.99
CA LYS A 51 8.86 24.40 -25.34
C LYS A 51 8.54 23.02 -25.91
N GLN A 52 7.81 23.00 -27.01
CA GLN A 52 7.55 21.78 -27.78
C GLN A 52 8.84 21.14 -28.29
N ASN A 53 8.80 19.82 -28.46
CA ASN A 53 9.89 18.94 -28.86
C ASN A 53 11.04 18.84 -27.84
N GLU A 54 10.78 19.18 -26.58
CA GLU A 54 11.69 18.96 -25.46
C GLU A 54 11.22 17.78 -24.62
N VAL A 55 12.16 16.89 -24.27
CA VAL A 55 11.86 15.66 -23.53
C VAL A 55 12.77 15.49 -22.33
N LEU A 56 12.29 14.71 -21.36
CA LEU A 56 13.09 14.22 -20.25
C LEU A 56 13.45 12.75 -20.49
N LEU A 57 14.68 12.39 -20.16
CA LEU A 57 15.11 10.99 -20.09
C LEU A 57 15.43 10.62 -18.65
N SER A 58 15.29 9.33 -18.32
CA SER A 58 15.83 8.85 -17.06
C SER A 58 17.36 8.98 -17.00
N ASP A 59 17.92 9.35 -15.85
CA ASP A 59 19.34 9.72 -15.73
C ASP A 59 20.27 8.55 -16.07
N GLU A 60 19.99 7.34 -15.55
CA GLU A 60 20.80 6.16 -15.87
C GLU A 60 20.75 5.82 -17.37
N PHE A 61 19.57 5.93 -17.98
CA PHE A 61 19.40 5.67 -19.41
C PHE A 61 20.16 6.69 -20.27
N SER A 62 20.09 7.98 -19.93
CA SER A 62 20.83 9.02 -20.64
C SER A 62 22.36 8.83 -20.53
N ARG A 63 22.87 8.41 -19.37
CA ARG A 63 24.30 8.08 -19.18
C ARG A 63 24.71 6.88 -20.00
N LYS A 64 23.88 5.84 -20.06
CA LYS A 64 24.12 4.63 -20.85
C LYS A 64 24.21 4.95 -22.35
N LEU A 65 23.38 5.87 -22.84
CA LEU A 65 23.38 6.34 -24.23
C LEU A 65 24.45 7.42 -24.51
N GLY A 66 25.12 7.92 -23.47
CA GLY A 66 26.14 8.97 -23.56
C GLY A 66 25.59 10.32 -24.03
N VAL A 67 24.34 10.64 -23.69
CA VAL A 67 23.65 11.87 -24.14
C VAL A 67 23.53 12.88 -22.99
N ASN A 68 23.67 14.17 -23.31
CA ASN A 68 23.60 15.28 -22.37
C ASN A 68 22.43 16.22 -22.70
N PRO A 69 21.91 16.97 -21.70
CA PRO A 69 20.93 18.01 -21.95
C PRO A 69 21.41 18.99 -23.03
N GLY A 70 20.56 19.26 -24.02
CA GLY A 70 20.85 20.03 -25.23
C GLY A 70 21.05 19.17 -26.49
N ASP A 71 21.38 17.89 -26.33
CA ASP A 71 21.58 16.99 -27.46
C ASP A 71 20.26 16.57 -28.11
N ARG A 72 20.33 16.19 -29.39
CA ARG A 72 19.20 15.63 -30.14
C ARG A 72 19.10 14.13 -29.92
N ILE A 73 17.87 13.66 -29.78
CA ILE A 73 17.53 12.23 -29.69
C ILE A 73 16.44 11.91 -30.70
N THR A 74 16.47 10.72 -31.24
CA THR A 74 15.47 10.21 -32.17
C THR A 74 14.63 9.16 -31.46
N PHE A 75 13.31 9.35 -31.44
CA PHE A 75 12.38 8.35 -30.92
C PHE A 75 11.73 7.61 -32.09
N ILE A 76 11.90 6.29 -32.11
CA ILE A 76 11.37 5.39 -33.13
C ILE A 76 10.30 4.52 -32.47
N SER A 77 9.08 4.59 -32.98
CA SER A 77 7.92 3.87 -32.45
C SER A 77 6.94 3.52 -33.57
N SER A 78 5.82 2.92 -33.23
CA SER A 78 4.66 2.79 -34.11
C SER A 78 3.59 3.83 -33.75
N THR A 79 2.95 4.42 -34.75
CA THR A 79 1.74 5.26 -34.57
C THR A 79 0.56 4.42 -34.10
N MET A 80 -0.54 5.08 -33.73
CA MET A 80 -1.79 4.44 -33.34
C MET A 80 -2.34 3.46 -34.41
N ASN A 81 -2.05 3.73 -35.69
CA ASN A 81 -2.47 2.90 -36.83
C ASN A 81 -1.42 1.85 -37.24
N GLY A 82 -0.34 1.70 -36.45
CA GLY A 82 0.71 0.70 -36.70
C GLY A 82 1.75 1.10 -37.75
N SER A 83 1.72 2.33 -38.27
CA SER A 83 2.78 2.85 -39.15
C SER A 83 4.03 3.18 -38.36
N MET A 84 5.20 3.10 -38.99
CA MET A 84 6.46 3.52 -38.35
C MET A 84 6.45 5.05 -38.14
N SER A 85 6.80 5.48 -36.94
CA SER A 85 7.03 6.89 -36.61
C SER A 85 8.46 7.10 -36.14
N ILE A 86 9.07 8.17 -36.64
CA ILE A 86 10.41 8.63 -36.28
C ILE A 86 10.30 10.11 -35.98
N THR A 87 10.54 10.49 -34.73
CA THR A 87 10.43 11.88 -34.28
C THR A 87 11.70 12.30 -33.54
N ASN A 88 12.21 13.49 -33.88
CA ASN A 88 13.38 14.07 -33.24
C ASN A 88 12.98 14.97 -32.08
N PHE A 89 13.62 14.77 -30.94
CA PHE A 89 13.46 15.57 -29.73
C PHE A 89 14.79 16.16 -29.29
N VAL A 90 14.72 17.22 -28.48
CA VAL A 90 15.87 17.77 -27.76
C VAL A 90 15.78 17.34 -26.31
N LEU A 91 16.86 16.81 -25.76
CA LEU A 91 16.93 16.44 -24.35
C LEU A 91 16.98 17.72 -23.50
N ALA A 92 15.90 18.07 -22.80
CA ALA A 92 15.89 19.24 -21.92
C ALA A 92 16.57 18.96 -20.57
N GLY A 93 16.40 17.75 -20.06
CA GLY A 93 16.92 17.37 -18.75
C GLY A 93 16.78 15.88 -18.47
N THR A 94 17.35 15.46 -17.35
CA THR A 94 17.32 14.07 -16.89
C THR A 94 16.68 13.96 -15.51
N VAL A 95 15.93 12.88 -15.29
CA VAL A 95 15.22 12.63 -14.03
C VAL A 95 15.59 11.28 -13.42
N SER A 96 15.55 11.17 -12.09
CA SER A 96 15.57 9.89 -11.38
C SER A 96 14.26 9.73 -10.60
N MET A 97 13.54 8.67 -10.92
CA MET A 97 12.26 8.31 -10.31
C MET A 97 12.45 7.38 -9.11
N GLY A 98 13.69 7.04 -8.75
CA GLY A 98 14.04 6.25 -7.58
C GLY A 98 13.64 4.77 -7.69
N HIS A 99 13.23 4.33 -8.88
CA HIS A 99 12.86 2.96 -9.19
C HIS A 99 13.66 2.49 -10.38
N GLU A 100 14.38 1.39 -10.23
CA GLU A 100 15.30 0.88 -11.25
C GLU A 100 14.59 0.59 -12.58
N ALA A 101 13.36 0.08 -12.53
CA ALA A 101 12.57 -0.21 -13.72
C ALA A 101 12.22 1.05 -14.53
N LEU A 102 12.06 2.20 -13.88
CA LEU A 102 11.80 3.48 -14.52
C LEU A 102 13.11 4.18 -14.92
N ASP A 103 14.16 4.05 -14.11
CA ASP A 103 15.42 4.75 -14.33
C ASP A 103 16.23 4.15 -15.51
N LYS A 104 15.98 2.90 -15.88
CA LYS A 104 16.69 2.20 -16.97
C LYS A 104 16.22 2.48 -18.40
N GLY A 105 15.13 3.23 -18.60
CA GLY A 105 14.61 3.42 -19.95
C GLY A 105 13.28 4.16 -20.03
N THR A 106 13.12 5.28 -19.32
CA THR A 106 11.92 6.12 -19.47
C THR A 106 12.22 7.36 -20.29
N LEU A 107 11.35 7.65 -21.27
CA LEU A 107 11.30 8.92 -21.99
C LEU A 107 9.98 9.61 -21.63
N ILE A 108 10.02 10.89 -21.30
CA ILE A 108 8.84 11.68 -20.93
C ILE A 108 8.77 12.89 -21.86
N ALA A 109 7.67 13.01 -22.59
CA ALA A 109 7.39 14.12 -23.50
C ALA A 109 6.11 14.84 -23.06
N ASP A 110 5.91 16.06 -23.57
CA ASP A 110 4.60 16.70 -23.46
C ASP A 110 3.54 15.88 -24.23
N ILE A 111 2.31 15.83 -23.73
CA ILE A 111 1.23 15.06 -24.32
C ILE A 111 0.95 15.51 -25.77
N GLN A 112 1.10 16.80 -26.10
CA GLN A 112 0.90 17.27 -27.47
C GLN A 112 1.99 16.78 -28.40
N ASP A 113 3.24 16.77 -27.95
CA ASP A 113 4.36 16.23 -28.72
C ASP A 113 4.21 14.73 -28.94
N ALA A 114 3.75 13.99 -27.92
CA ALA A 114 3.46 12.56 -28.03
C ALA A 114 2.31 12.29 -29.02
N ARG A 115 1.26 13.12 -29.02
CA ARG A 115 0.13 13.01 -29.95
C ARG A 115 0.54 13.25 -31.39
N ASN A 116 1.35 14.28 -31.62
CA ASN A 116 1.90 14.58 -32.94
C ASN A 116 2.84 13.47 -33.43
N ALA A 117 3.67 12.92 -32.54
CA ALA A 117 4.61 11.85 -32.89
C ALA A 117 3.91 10.52 -33.22
N LEU A 118 2.73 10.24 -32.65
CA LEU A 118 2.09 8.91 -32.74
C LEU A 118 0.78 8.90 -33.53
N ASP A 119 0.44 9.98 -34.26
CA ASP A 119 -0.84 10.18 -34.93
C ASP A 119 -2.05 9.98 -34.01
N MET A 120 -1.99 10.56 -32.81
CA MET A 120 -3.03 10.46 -31.78
C MET A 120 -3.75 11.80 -31.59
N GLU A 121 -4.22 12.40 -32.68
CA GLU A 121 -4.97 13.66 -32.62
C GLU A 121 -6.20 13.52 -31.70
N ASP A 122 -6.33 14.46 -30.76
CA ASP A 122 -7.35 14.47 -29.70
C ASP A 122 -7.54 13.13 -28.94
N SER A 123 -6.49 12.32 -28.88
CA SER A 123 -6.54 10.96 -28.33
C SER A 123 -5.60 10.81 -27.14
N ALA A 124 -5.86 9.81 -26.29
CA ALA A 124 -4.98 9.45 -25.18
C ALA A 124 -4.89 7.93 -25.09
N GLY A 125 -3.71 7.41 -24.77
CA GLY A 125 -3.53 5.96 -24.59
C GLY A 125 -4.27 5.45 -23.36
N GLU A 126 -4.24 6.22 -22.28
CA GLU A 126 -4.87 5.87 -21.01
C GLU A 126 -5.37 7.13 -20.29
N ILE A 127 -6.47 6.99 -19.56
CA ILE A 127 -7.02 8.04 -18.68
C ILE A 127 -7.02 7.50 -17.27
N LEU A 128 -6.30 8.17 -16.37
CA LEU A 128 -6.18 7.74 -14.98
C LEU A 128 -7.34 8.27 -14.13
N GLY A 129 -8.16 7.36 -13.61
CA GLY A 129 -9.23 7.67 -12.65
C GLY A 129 -8.77 7.49 -11.20
N PHE A 130 -9.05 8.49 -10.35
CA PHE A 130 -8.71 8.44 -8.93
C PHE A 130 -9.96 8.49 -8.05
N LEU A 131 -10.01 7.63 -7.03
CA LEU A 131 -11.04 7.70 -6.00
C LEU A 131 -10.79 8.90 -5.08
N LYS A 132 -11.85 9.66 -4.74
CA LYS A 132 -11.77 10.84 -3.87
C LYS A 132 -11.20 10.54 -2.48
N GLY A 133 -11.34 9.30 -2.01
CA GLY A 133 -10.84 8.86 -0.70
C GLY A 133 -9.31 8.75 -0.59
N GLY A 134 -8.56 8.92 -1.70
CA GLY A 134 -7.09 8.84 -1.70
C GLY A 134 -6.53 7.43 -1.54
N PHE A 135 -7.38 6.42 -1.43
CA PHE A 135 -7.01 5.01 -1.35
C PHE A 135 -7.72 4.22 -2.43
N TYR A 136 -7.04 3.22 -2.98
CA TYR A 136 -7.65 2.25 -3.88
C TYR A 136 -8.54 1.29 -3.09
N ILE A 137 -9.83 1.25 -3.43
CA ILE A 137 -10.81 0.31 -2.89
C ILE A 137 -11.29 -0.54 -4.04
N ASP A 138 -10.83 -1.78 -4.06
CA ASP A 138 -11.01 -2.68 -5.20
C ASP A 138 -12.47 -2.96 -5.55
N GLU A 139 -13.31 -3.15 -4.53
CA GLU A 139 -14.75 -3.38 -4.70
C GLU A 139 -15.45 -2.19 -5.36
N VAL A 140 -15.13 -0.96 -4.92
CA VAL A 140 -15.67 0.27 -5.50
C VAL A 140 -15.15 0.44 -6.93
N ALA A 141 -13.85 0.24 -7.15
CA ALA A 141 -13.25 0.37 -8.48
C ALA A 141 -13.87 -0.61 -9.49
N ARG A 142 -14.11 -1.86 -9.08
CA ARG A 142 -14.77 -2.87 -9.93
C ARG A 142 -16.20 -2.49 -10.24
N SER A 143 -16.96 -2.06 -9.24
CA SER A 143 -18.33 -1.61 -9.45
C SER A 143 -18.41 -0.45 -10.46
N GLU A 144 -17.50 0.52 -10.38
CA GLU A 144 -17.46 1.63 -11.32
C GLU A 144 -17.00 1.19 -12.72
N ALA A 145 -16.01 0.29 -12.81
CA ALA A 145 -15.55 -0.26 -14.09
C ALA A 145 -16.65 -1.08 -14.79
N GLU A 146 -17.39 -1.91 -14.06
CA GLU A 146 -18.52 -2.66 -14.58
C GLU A 146 -19.63 -1.73 -15.11
N LYS A 147 -20.00 -0.69 -14.35
CA LYS A 147 -20.96 0.32 -14.79
C LYS A 147 -20.52 1.00 -16.08
N PHE A 148 -19.27 1.46 -16.14
CA PHE A 148 -18.72 2.12 -17.33
C PHE A 148 -18.72 1.18 -18.55
N ASN A 149 -18.16 -0.02 -18.40
CA ASN A 149 -18.03 -0.98 -19.50
C ASN A 149 -19.40 -1.47 -20.01
N SER A 150 -20.40 -1.59 -19.13
CA SER A 150 -21.77 -1.97 -19.51
C SER A 150 -22.53 -0.86 -20.27
N ALA A 151 -22.21 0.41 -19.99
CA ALA A 151 -22.78 1.55 -20.72
C ALA A 151 -22.13 1.77 -22.09
N SER A 152 -20.85 1.44 -22.21
CA SER A 152 -20.03 1.65 -23.41
C SER A 152 -20.04 0.49 -24.41
N SER A 153 -20.75 -0.62 -24.13
CA SER A 153 -20.75 -1.84 -24.95
C SER A 153 -21.48 -1.72 -26.31
N VAL A 154 -21.74 -0.51 -26.80
CA VAL A 154 -22.53 -0.25 -28.02
C VAL A 154 -21.67 -0.18 -29.28
N ASN A 155 -20.35 0.04 -29.16
CA ASN A 155 -19.41 0.00 -30.28
C ASN A 155 -18.31 -1.05 -30.02
N THR A 156 -18.04 -1.91 -31.00
CA THR A 156 -17.02 -2.99 -30.96
C THR A 156 -15.78 -2.63 -31.80
N ASP A 157 -15.52 -1.34 -31.93
CA ASP A 157 -14.29 -0.79 -32.47
C ASP A 157 -13.11 -1.09 -31.51
N GLY A 158 -11.92 -1.40 -32.04
CA GLY A 158 -10.69 -1.62 -31.28
C GLY A 158 -10.22 -0.41 -30.44
N PHE A 159 -10.76 0.79 -30.67
CA PHE A 159 -10.52 2.02 -29.91
C PHE A 159 -11.58 2.32 -28.86
N THR A 160 -12.55 1.42 -28.66
CA THR A 160 -13.58 1.60 -27.64
C THR A 160 -12.94 1.67 -26.25
N PRO A 161 -13.21 2.74 -25.46
CA PRO A 161 -12.59 2.87 -24.15
C PRO A 161 -13.09 1.76 -23.22
N VAL A 162 -12.15 1.11 -22.53
CA VAL A 162 -12.43 0.09 -21.52
C VAL A 162 -11.84 0.54 -20.19
N MET A 163 -12.68 0.61 -19.17
CA MET A 163 -12.22 0.88 -17.82
C MET A 163 -11.68 -0.42 -17.22
N LYS A 164 -10.40 -0.42 -16.84
CA LYS A 164 -9.75 -1.51 -16.10
C LYS A 164 -9.36 -1.04 -14.73
N THR A 165 -9.65 -1.84 -13.71
CA THR A 165 -9.23 -1.54 -12.36
C THR A 165 -7.75 -1.84 -12.15
N LEU A 166 -7.13 -1.24 -11.13
CA LEU A 166 -5.74 -1.51 -10.78
C LEU A 166 -5.49 -2.99 -10.48
N SER A 167 -6.52 -3.70 -9.99
CA SER A 167 -6.45 -5.14 -9.70
C SER A 167 -6.43 -6.05 -10.94
N GLU A 168 -6.84 -5.52 -12.10
CA GLU A 168 -6.97 -6.27 -13.36
C GLU A 168 -5.81 -5.98 -14.33
N GLN A 169 -4.87 -5.10 -13.93
CA GLN A 169 -3.78 -4.64 -14.79
C GLN A 169 -2.47 -5.34 -14.43
N GLY A 170 -2.02 -6.23 -15.32
CA GLY A 170 -0.66 -6.79 -15.36
C GLY A 170 -0.10 -7.19 -13.98
N THR A 171 1.12 -6.75 -13.69
CA THR A 171 1.83 -6.97 -12.42
C THR A 171 1.20 -6.22 -11.25
N MET A 172 0.49 -5.12 -11.52
CA MET A 172 -0.14 -4.30 -10.49
C MET A 172 -1.29 -5.05 -9.81
N GLY A 173 -2.04 -5.86 -10.57
CA GLY A 173 -3.05 -6.77 -10.04
C GLY A 173 -2.46 -7.77 -9.03
N THR A 174 -1.27 -8.30 -9.33
CA THR A 174 -0.53 -9.15 -8.41
C THR A 174 -0.16 -8.41 -7.12
N TYR A 175 0.31 -7.15 -7.21
CA TYR A 175 0.65 -6.35 -6.03
C TYR A 175 -0.56 -6.02 -5.16
N VAL A 176 -1.71 -5.69 -5.78
CA VAL A 176 -2.96 -5.45 -5.06
C VAL A 176 -3.39 -6.71 -4.30
N ASN A 177 -3.38 -7.87 -4.97
CA ASN A 177 -3.76 -9.13 -4.35
C ASN A 177 -2.78 -9.55 -3.25
N MET A 178 -1.48 -9.41 -3.51
CA MET A 178 -0.43 -9.71 -2.54
C MET A 178 -0.59 -8.85 -1.29
N THR A 179 -0.79 -7.54 -1.44
CA THR A 179 -0.99 -6.64 -0.30
C THR A 179 -2.19 -7.05 0.55
N LYS A 180 -3.31 -7.46 -0.05
CA LYS A 180 -4.48 -7.97 0.68
C LYS A 180 -4.16 -9.25 1.46
N LEU A 181 -3.54 -10.24 0.82
CA LEU A 181 -3.20 -11.52 1.45
C LEU A 181 -2.21 -11.34 2.59
N TRP A 182 -1.13 -10.57 2.36
CA TRP A 182 -0.12 -10.29 3.38
C TRP A 182 -0.71 -9.53 4.57
N SER A 183 -1.56 -8.52 4.32
CA SER A 183 -2.24 -7.79 5.40
C SER A 183 -3.11 -8.73 6.25
N PHE A 184 -3.84 -9.65 5.61
CA PHE A 184 -4.64 -10.65 6.32
C PHE A 184 -3.78 -11.60 7.16
N TYR A 185 -2.75 -12.22 6.57
CA TYR A 185 -1.91 -13.18 7.27
C TYR A 185 -1.11 -12.55 8.42
N ILE A 186 -0.51 -11.38 8.20
CA ILE A 186 0.22 -10.65 9.25
C ILE A 186 -0.75 -10.33 10.39
N SER A 187 -1.92 -9.76 10.09
CA SER A 187 -2.91 -9.43 11.12
C SER A 187 -3.35 -10.67 11.89
N LEU A 188 -3.63 -11.79 11.20
CA LEU A 188 -4.04 -13.04 11.82
C LEU A 188 -2.97 -13.59 12.78
N VAL A 189 -1.71 -13.66 12.34
CA VAL A 189 -0.60 -14.15 13.17
C VAL A 189 -0.42 -13.29 14.40
N PHE A 190 -0.43 -11.96 14.25
CA PHE A 190 -0.30 -11.04 15.39
C PHE A 190 -1.49 -11.13 16.34
N ILE A 191 -2.72 -11.20 15.84
CA ILE A 191 -3.92 -11.35 16.67
C ILE A 191 -3.83 -12.64 17.49
N ILE A 192 -3.48 -13.77 16.87
CA ILE A 192 -3.35 -15.06 17.57
C ILE A 192 -2.24 -14.98 18.62
N ALA A 193 -1.05 -14.52 18.24
CA ALA A 193 0.09 -14.42 19.15
C ALA A 193 -0.24 -13.54 20.36
N MET A 194 -0.81 -12.35 20.14
CA MET A 194 -1.19 -11.44 21.22
C MET A 194 -2.34 -11.99 22.07
N SER A 195 -3.30 -12.67 21.44
CA SER A 195 -4.38 -13.34 22.16
C SER A 195 -3.83 -14.44 23.07
N LEU A 196 -2.83 -15.22 22.66
CA LEU A 196 -2.21 -16.23 23.53
C LEU A 196 -1.49 -15.60 24.74
N VAL A 197 -0.81 -14.46 24.53
CA VAL A 197 -0.14 -13.73 25.61
C VAL A 197 -1.15 -13.23 26.64
N LEU A 198 -2.23 -12.59 26.19
CA LEU A 198 -3.30 -12.07 27.06
C LEU A 198 -4.05 -13.20 27.78
N TRP A 199 -4.17 -14.36 27.13
CA TRP A 199 -4.87 -15.52 27.66
C TRP A 199 -4.10 -16.08 28.86
N ASN A 200 -2.78 -16.24 28.69
CA ASN A 200 -1.90 -16.67 29.75
C ASN A 200 -1.85 -15.66 30.92
N ALA A 201 -1.88 -14.36 30.62
CA ALA A 201 -1.94 -13.32 31.64
C ALA A 201 -3.22 -13.41 32.50
N GLY A 202 -4.39 -13.58 31.86
CA GLY A 202 -5.66 -13.79 32.57
C GLY A 202 -5.66 -15.05 33.44
N LEU A 203 -5.12 -16.14 32.90
CA LEU A 203 -4.99 -17.42 33.61
C LEU A 203 -4.10 -17.30 34.87
N LEU A 204 -2.92 -16.67 34.75
CA LEU A 204 -2.02 -16.46 35.88
C LEU A 204 -2.60 -15.48 36.91
N GLY A 205 -3.33 -14.46 36.45
CA GLY A 205 -4.01 -13.50 37.32
C GLY A 205 -5.03 -14.17 38.22
N GLY A 206 -5.86 -15.06 37.65
CA GLY A 206 -6.80 -15.86 38.44
C GLY A 206 -6.10 -16.83 39.38
N LEU A 207 -5.04 -17.53 38.92
CA LEU A 207 -4.29 -18.52 39.72
C LEU A 207 -3.64 -17.95 40.99
N ARG A 208 -3.11 -16.72 40.93
CA ARG A 208 -2.44 -16.10 42.09
C ARG A 208 -3.37 -15.84 43.27
N ARG A 209 -4.67 -15.72 43.02
CA ARG A 209 -5.69 -15.39 44.03
C ARG A 209 -6.38 -16.62 44.62
N TYR A 210 -5.85 -17.80 44.37
CA TYR A 210 -6.46 -19.05 44.84
C TYR A 210 -6.52 -19.18 46.36
N GLY A 211 -5.54 -18.60 47.08
CA GLY A 211 -5.57 -18.56 48.55
C GLY A 211 -6.78 -17.78 49.09
N GLU A 212 -7.11 -16.65 48.46
CA GLU A 212 -8.25 -15.82 48.83
C GLU A 212 -9.58 -16.57 48.64
N PHE A 213 -9.73 -17.28 47.51
CA PHE A 213 -10.95 -18.04 47.22
C PHE A 213 -11.16 -19.20 48.20
N GLY A 214 -10.08 -19.84 48.67
CA GLY A 214 -10.16 -20.89 49.69
C GLY A 214 -10.75 -20.38 51.01
N ILE A 215 -10.35 -19.18 51.45
CA ILE A 215 -10.86 -18.56 52.67
C ILE A 215 -12.34 -18.17 52.52
N ARG A 216 -12.72 -17.58 51.38
CA ARG A 216 -14.12 -17.19 51.09
C ARG A 216 -15.06 -18.40 51.06
N LEU A 217 -14.61 -19.52 50.48
CA LEU A 217 -15.36 -20.78 50.52
C LEU A 217 -15.48 -21.34 51.94
N ALA A 218 -14.45 -21.25 52.77
CA ALA A 218 -14.49 -21.69 54.16
C ALA A 218 -15.46 -20.86 55.02
N MET A 219 -15.68 -19.58 54.67
CA MET A 219 -16.70 -18.71 55.28
C MET A 219 -18.12 -18.95 54.74
N GLY A 220 -18.31 -19.87 53.78
CA GLY A 220 -19.62 -20.26 53.28
C GLY A 220 -20.12 -19.50 52.05
N GLU A 221 -19.26 -18.75 51.35
CA GLU A 221 -19.62 -18.09 50.10
C GLU A 221 -19.90 -19.11 48.98
N GLU A 222 -20.93 -18.87 48.16
CA GLU A 222 -21.29 -19.78 47.08
C GLU A 222 -20.24 -19.80 45.96
N LYS A 223 -19.85 -21.00 45.48
CA LYS A 223 -18.89 -21.17 44.37
C LYS A 223 -19.27 -20.36 43.12
N GLY A 224 -20.57 -20.27 42.81
CA GLY A 224 -21.09 -19.47 41.69
C GLY A 224 -20.90 -17.97 41.86
N HIS A 225 -21.00 -17.47 43.10
CA HIS A 225 -20.78 -16.06 43.40
C HIS A 225 -19.29 -15.68 43.24
N ILE A 226 -18.38 -16.52 43.72
CA ILE A 226 -16.93 -16.30 43.56
C ILE A 226 -16.53 -16.33 42.07
N TYR A 227 -17.02 -17.31 41.31
CA TYR A 227 -16.70 -17.45 39.89
C TYR A 227 -17.24 -16.28 39.05
N SER A 228 -18.50 -15.88 39.28
CA SER A 228 -19.09 -14.73 38.58
C SER A 228 -18.36 -13.43 38.90
N THR A 229 -18.02 -13.19 40.17
CA THR A 229 -17.24 -12.00 40.60
C THR A 229 -15.89 -11.94 39.89
N LEU A 230 -15.18 -13.07 39.78
CA LEU A 230 -13.90 -13.18 39.07
C LEU A 230 -14.02 -12.90 37.56
N ILE A 231 -15.11 -13.36 36.93
CA ILE A 231 -15.39 -13.02 35.53
C ILE A 231 -15.69 -11.53 35.38
N TYR A 232 -16.54 -10.95 36.24
CA TYR A 232 -16.87 -9.53 36.17
C TYR A 232 -15.64 -8.64 36.34
N GLU A 233 -14.76 -8.98 37.27
CA GLU A 233 -13.49 -8.27 37.45
C GLU A 233 -12.63 -8.35 36.18
N SER A 234 -12.55 -9.52 35.56
CA SER A 234 -11.78 -9.72 34.33
C SER A 234 -12.37 -8.99 33.13
N ILE A 235 -13.70 -8.92 33.03
CA ILE A 235 -14.38 -8.12 32.02
C ILE A 235 -14.05 -6.64 32.22
N MET A 236 -14.08 -6.13 33.45
CA MET A 236 -13.76 -4.72 33.72
C MET A 236 -12.31 -4.39 33.37
N ILE A 237 -11.36 -5.25 33.77
CA ILE A 237 -9.94 -5.09 33.42
C ILE A 237 -9.74 -5.20 31.91
N GLY A 238 -10.36 -6.18 31.26
CA GLY A 238 -10.27 -6.37 29.82
C GLY A 238 -10.86 -5.21 29.03
N LEU A 239 -12.01 -4.66 29.47
CA LEU A 239 -12.62 -3.48 28.85
C LEU A 239 -11.73 -2.25 28.99
N ALA A 240 -11.21 -1.97 30.20
CA ALA A 240 -10.31 -0.84 30.42
C ALA A 240 -9.02 -0.98 29.60
N GLY A 241 -8.42 -2.17 29.60
CA GLY A 241 -7.22 -2.48 28.83
C GLY A 241 -7.43 -2.35 27.32
N SER A 242 -8.52 -2.92 26.80
CA SER A 242 -8.86 -2.82 25.37
C SER A 242 -9.21 -1.40 24.95
N LEU A 243 -9.91 -0.61 25.77
CA LEU A 243 -10.18 0.80 25.47
C LEU A 243 -8.89 1.62 25.38
N ILE A 244 -8.00 1.48 26.36
CA ILE A 244 -6.72 2.19 26.39
C ILE A 244 -5.82 1.71 25.24
N GLY A 245 -5.76 0.41 25.01
CA GLY A 245 -4.98 -0.19 23.93
C GLY A 245 -5.45 0.25 22.55
N THR A 246 -6.76 0.22 22.29
CA THR A 246 -7.34 0.72 21.04
C THR A 246 -7.06 2.21 20.87
N PHE A 247 -7.18 3.03 21.93
CA PHE A 247 -6.87 4.46 21.87
C PHE A 247 -5.42 4.70 21.43
N PHE A 248 -4.43 4.09 22.09
CA PHE A 248 -3.03 4.26 21.73
C PHE A 248 -2.71 3.64 20.36
N GLY A 249 -3.28 2.48 20.03
CA GLY A 249 -3.10 1.84 18.72
C GLY A 249 -3.58 2.73 17.58
N LEU A 250 -4.77 3.33 17.72
CA LEU A 250 -5.30 4.28 16.75
C LEU A 250 -4.51 5.59 16.70
N LEU A 251 -3.99 6.06 17.84
CA LEU A 251 -3.12 7.24 17.89
C LEU A 251 -1.83 7.01 17.09
N PHE A 252 -1.16 5.88 17.28
CA PHE A 252 0.03 5.52 16.51
C PHE A 252 -0.28 5.27 15.04
N ALA A 253 -1.39 4.59 14.73
CA ALA A 253 -1.85 4.41 13.35
C ALA A 253 -2.12 5.76 12.68
N TRP A 254 -2.72 6.73 13.38
CA TRP A 254 -2.97 8.07 12.87
C TRP A 254 -1.66 8.84 12.59
N LEU A 255 -0.66 8.72 13.47
CA LEU A 255 0.66 9.29 13.24
C LEU A 255 1.31 8.72 11.97
N ILE A 256 1.29 7.40 11.79
CA ILE A 256 1.83 6.73 10.60
C ILE A 256 1.00 7.09 9.36
N GLN A 257 -0.31 7.23 9.47
CA GLN A 257 -1.17 7.67 8.37
C GLN A 257 -0.83 9.09 7.91
N LYS A 258 -0.54 10.01 8.84
CA LYS A 258 -0.23 11.41 8.55
C LYS A 258 1.18 11.62 8.01
N TYR A 259 2.19 11.05 8.68
CA TYR A 259 3.60 11.29 8.34
C TYR A 259 4.15 10.27 7.34
N GLY A 260 3.62 9.05 7.35
CA GLY A 260 4.17 7.94 6.57
C GLY A 260 5.51 7.45 7.11
N ILE A 261 5.91 6.26 6.66
CA ILE A 261 7.23 5.68 6.90
C ILE A 261 7.95 5.62 5.56
N ASP A 262 9.05 6.34 5.44
CA ASP A 262 9.90 6.30 4.25
C ASP A 262 10.74 5.02 4.23
N ILE A 263 10.47 4.18 3.24
CA ILE A 263 11.17 2.93 2.95
C ILE A 263 12.03 3.02 1.69
N SER A 264 12.29 4.23 1.16
CA SER A 264 13.09 4.45 -0.06
C SER A 264 14.43 3.73 0.02
N GLY A 265 15.08 3.72 1.20
CA GLY A 265 16.36 3.05 1.41
C GLY A 265 16.31 1.52 1.26
N LEU A 266 15.19 0.90 1.64
CA LEU A 266 14.95 -0.55 1.51
C LEU A 266 14.58 -0.94 0.07
N MET A 267 14.05 0.01 -0.71
CA MET A 267 13.58 -0.21 -2.08
C MET A 267 14.66 0.02 -3.15
N ARG A 268 15.86 0.50 -2.78
CA ARG A 268 16.95 0.75 -3.74
C ARG A 268 17.36 -0.54 -4.46
N GLY A 269 17.33 -0.52 -5.79
CA GLY A 269 17.65 -1.69 -6.63
C GLY A 269 16.55 -2.76 -6.67
N SER A 270 15.35 -2.45 -6.19
CA SER A 270 14.18 -3.29 -6.40
C SER A 270 13.55 -2.99 -7.75
N SER A 271 13.27 -4.04 -8.53
CA SER A 271 12.45 -3.94 -9.74
C SER A 271 10.94 -3.83 -9.42
N MET A 272 10.57 -4.01 -8.14
CA MET A 272 9.19 -3.92 -7.69
C MET A 272 8.75 -2.45 -7.59
N MET A 273 7.72 -2.08 -8.35
CA MET A 273 7.14 -0.74 -8.28
C MET A 273 6.17 -0.65 -7.10
N LEU A 274 6.68 -0.21 -5.94
CA LEU A 274 5.88 0.08 -4.75
C LEU A 274 6.11 1.52 -4.30
N PRO A 275 5.11 2.18 -3.68
CA PRO A 275 5.31 3.49 -3.08
C PRO A 275 6.46 3.45 -2.07
N THR A 276 7.36 4.43 -2.14
CA THR A 276 8.48 4.54 -1.21
C THR A 276 8.07 5.02 0.18
N VAL A 277 6.83 5.50 0.34
CA VAL A 277 6.28 5.92 1.63
C VAL A 277 5.06 5.07 1.94
N ILE A 278 5.16 4.26 3.00
CA ILE A 278 4.05 3.47 3.52
C ILE A 278 3.23 4.33 4.48
N ARG A 279 1.91 4.36 4.32
CA ARG A 279 0.98 5.01 5.24
C ARG A 279 0.03 3.99 5.82
N ALA A 280 -0.32 4.16 7.09
CA ALA A 280 -1.40 3.40 7.69
C ALA A 280 -2.75 3.88 7.14
N ARG A 281 -3.73 2.99 7.12
CA ARG A 281 -5.12 3.31 6.80
C ARG A 281 -5.97 2.84 7.96
N ILE A 282 -6.57 3.77 8.68
CA ILE A 282 -7.57 3.44 9.71
C ILE A 282 -8.90 3.17 9.02
N SER A 283 -9.41 1.95 9.19
CA SER A 283 -10.72 1.50 8.75
C SER A 283 -11.64 1.26 9.96
N PRO A 284 -12.98 1.25 9.77
CA PRO A 284 -13.90 0.92 10.86
C PRO A 284 -13.63 -0.44 11.49
N VAL A 285 -13.08 -1.39 10.72
CA VAL A 285 -12.76 -2.73 11.19
C VAL A 285 -11.69 -2.72 12.27
N ASP A 286 -10.72 -1.81 12.16
CA ASP A 286 -9.55 -1.76 13.04
C ASP A 286 -9.92 -1.40 14.50
N PHE A 287 -11.06 -0.74 14.71
CA PHE A 287 -11.55 -0.39 16.05
C PHE A 287 -11.90 -1.62 16.89
N TYR A 288 -12.41 -2.68 16.25
CA TYR A 288 -12.84 -3.90 16.94
C TYR A 288 -11.91 -5.09 16.70
N LEU A 289 -11.07 -5.05 15.66
CA LEU A 289 -10.12 -6.12 15.32
C LEU A 289 -9.17 -6.45 16.47
N GLY A 290 -8.68 -5.44 17.20
CA GLY A 290 -7.83 -5.63 18.39
C GLY A 290 -8.63 -5.73 19.69
N PHE A 291 -9.74 -5.00 19.79
CA PHE A 291 -10.55 -4.92 21.01
C PHE A 291 -11.19 -6.25 21.38
N ILE A 292 -11.82 -6.93 20.41
CA ILE A 292 -12.58 -8.17 20.67
C ILE A 292 -11.65 -9.31 21.09
N PRO A 293 -10.57 -9.66 20.35
CA PRO A 293 -9.69 -10.74 20.76
C PRO A 293 -8.98 -10.43 22.08
N GLY A 294 -8.64 -9.17 22.35
CA GLY A 294 -8.04 -8.76 23.62
C GLY A 294 -8.95 -9.02 24.81
N LEU A 295 -10.19 -8.53 24.75
CA LEU A 295 -11.20 -8.76 25.79
C LEU A 295 -11.52 -10.25 25.95
N ALA A 296 -11.79 -10.94 24.85
CA ALA A 296 -12.15 -12.34 24.85
C ALA A 296 -11.03 -13.20 25.45
N SER A 297 -9.79 -12.94 25.06
CA SER A 297 -8.63 -13.68 25.53
C SER A 297 -8.44 -13.59 27.05
N THR A 298 -8.47 -12.38 27.61
CA THR A 298 -8.34 -12.19 29.06
C THR A 298 -9.47 -12.87 29.82
N VAL A 299 -10.72 -12.71 29.36
CA VAL A 299 -11.88 -13.35 29.99
C VAL A 299 -11.79 -14.88 29.93
N ILE A 300 -11.45 -15.45 28.77
CA ILE A 300 -11.27 -16.90 28.61
C ILE A 300 -10.16 -17.42 29.53
N GLY A 301 -9.06 -16.68 29.67
CA GLY A 301 -7.95 -17.04 30.56
C GLY A 301 -8.40 -17.13 32.01
N THR A 302 -9.11 -16.11 32.46
CA THR A 302 -9.63 -16.09 33.82
C THR A 302 -10.72 -17.15 34.03
N MET A 303 -11.64 -17.36 33.08
CA MET A 303 -12.66 -18.42 33.16
C MET A 303 -12.02 -19.79 33.35
N LEU A 304 -10.97 -20.10 32.58
CA LEU A 304 -10.25 -21.38 32.70
C LEU A 304 -9.59 -21.56 34.06
N SER A 305 -8.99 -20.51 34.62
CA SER A 305 -8.51 -20.56 36.00
C SER A 305 -9.67 -20.80 36.98
N GLY A 306 -10.79 -20.10 36.82
CA GLY A 306 -11.96 -20.21 37.70
C GLY A 306 -12.58 -21.61 37.76
N ILE A 307 -12.40 -22.47 36.75
CA ILE A 307 -12.85 -23.89 36.78
C ILE A 307 -12.19 -24.65 37.95
N GLY A 308 -10.98 -24.27 38.37
CA GLY A 308 -10.30 -24.84 39.53
C GLY A 308 -11.09 -24.68 40.84
N ILE A 309 -11.92 -23.65 40.95
CA ILE A 309 -12.78 -23.36 42.12
C ILE A 309 -13.85 -24.46 42.29
N TYR A 310 -14.42 -24.93 41.18
CA TYR A 310 -15.44 -25.98 41.21
C TYR A 310 -14.86 -27.36 41.52
N LYS A 311 -13.63 -27.65 41.07
CA LYS A 311 -12.97 -28.95 41.25
C LYS A 311 -12.38 -29.17 42.65
N ARG A 312 -12.20 -28.14 43.48
CA ARG A 312 -11.72 -28.31 44.86
C ARG A 312 -12.87 -28.72 45.80
N GLN A 313 -12.72 -29.90 46.42
CA GLN A 313 -13.52 -30.33 47.57
C GLN A 313 -12.92 -29.71 48.83
N THR A 314 -13.78 -29.15 49.68
CA THR A 314 -13.45 -28.52 50.98
C THR A 314 -12.57 -29.40 51.89
N ALA A 315 -12.63 -30.73 51.73
CA ALA A 315 -11.85 -31.69 52.50
C ALA A 315 -10.31 -31.62 52.28
N LYS A 316 -9.81 -31.09 51.15
CA LYS A 316 -8.37 -30.90 50.94
C LYS A 316 -7.82 -29.60 51.53
N LEU A 317 -8.68 -28.63 51.83
CA LEU A 317 -8.28 -27.31 52.32
C LEU A 317 -7.70 -27.37 53.75
N PHE A 318 -8.27 -28.22 54.61
CA PHE A 318 -7.78 -28.42 55.97
C PHE A 318 -6.40 -29.10 56.01
N LYS A 319 -6.09 -29.97 55.03
CA LYS A 319 -4.82 -30.69 54.97
C LYS A 319 -3.64 -29.85 54.47
N GLU A 320 -3.92 -28.75 53.76
CA GLU A 320 -2.92 -27.75 53.33
C GLU A 320 -2.67 -26.66 54.39
N LEU A 321 -3.53 -26.54 55.41
CA LEU A 321 -3.34 -25.61 56.54
C LEU A 321 -2.54 -26.23 57.71
N GLU A 322 -2.41 -27.56 57.75
CA GLU A 322 -1.62 -28.29 58.75
C GLU A 322 -0.16 -28.58 58.31
N ALA A 323 0.23 -28.23 57.08
CA ALA A 323 1.57 -28.44 56.51
C ALA A 323 2.28 -27.11 56.26
#